data_AF-A0A0F7ZJU4-F1
#
_entry.id   AF-A0A0F7ZJU4-F1
#
_cell.length_a   1.000
_cell.length_b   1.000
_cell.length_c   1.000
_cell.angle_alpha   90.00
_cell.angle_beta   90.00
_cell.angle_gamma   90.00
#
_symmetry.space_group_name_H-M   'P 1'
#
loop_
_entity.id
_entity.type
_entity.pdbx_description
1 polymer ?
#
loop_
_entity_poly.entity_id
_entity_poly.type
_entity_poly.pdbx_seq_one_letter_code
_entity_poly.pdbx_strand_id
1 'polypeptide(L)'
;MALTVLSDEQVRLILEGLTLDELEEFRQVLSSALHEFSTNTEADDRGFYQQPHRITTFHPGSQATTLYMPSSGPEGMGCKVVSLTSSEATKDPSVTPISPTGVVNLFRPDGTPLGLVQASTLTAFRTALASVCLLTRRNHVKTITVFGSGSQAYWHVRLALMMRGSTIKHVNVINHRFSESAGGLLRKFTAIPMATKEREGWSHTKFGILTPSFHEYERLIKEQVRSSDVIYCCTPSRKELFDASILTSHEGRKKGRLIVAVGSYTPEMRELPEGLLLQATKHHDKHHWHFHKHAEEAGAIIVDTLEGVLKEAGEVISAKISPNHMVELGELVMLHRLAVEESETDTTGSQTPPSLDSESLDLSDRTSSTSTVFGDQAHRSSDPSSPLSPGHSHKSSFTVPFRKTTSNSSDPEKKKEDSLARWLRDGTVVYKSVGLGLMDLVVGMQLVKVAREKQVGTQIEGF
;
A
#
# COMPACT_ATOMS: atom_id res chain seq x y z
N MET A 1 22.41 -17.51 -18.51
CA MET A 1 21.66 -16.89 -17.39
C MET A 1 20.51 -17.83 -17.09
N ALA A 2 20.22 -18.08 -15.81
CA ALA A 2 19.17 -19.00 -15.42
C ALA A 2 17.83 -18.30 -15.17
N LEU A 3 16.74 -18.91 -15.63
CA LEU A 3 15.38 -18.64 -15.19
C LEU A 3 15.14 -19.32 -13.84
N THR A 4 14.58 -18.60 -12.87
CA THR A 4 14.23 -19.16 -11.56
C THR A 4 12.75 -19.51 -11.49
N VAL A 5 12.41 -20.78 -11.22
CA VAL A 5 11.03 -21.24 -11.07
C VAL A 5 10.72 -21.54 -9.60
N LEU A 6 9.64 -20.95 -9.08
CA LEU A 6 9.22 -21.09 -7.68
C LEU A 6 7.81 -21.66 -7.57
N SER A 7 7.69 -22.81 -6.89
CA SER A 7 6.40 -23.37 -6.50
C SER A 7 5.75 -22.58 -5.36
N ASP A 8 4.42 -22.70 -5.16
CA ASP A 8 3.72 -22.01 -4.07
C ASP A 8 4.28 -22.39 -2.69
N GLU A 9 4.68 -23.65 -2.51
CA GLU A 9 5.30 -24.11 -1.27
C GLU A 9 6.64 -23.43 -1.03
N GLN A 10 7.49 -23.32 -2.06
CA GLN A 10 8.78 -22.63 -1.95
C GLN A 10 8.59 -21.14 -1.65
N VAL A 11 7.64 -20.48 -2.33
CA VAL A 11 7.27 -19.09 -2.06
C VAL A 11 6.84 -18.93 -0.61
N ARG A 12 5.95 -19.78 -0.12
CA ARG A 12 5.49 -19.77 1.28
C ARG A 12 6.63 -19.98 2.27
N LEU A 13 7.50 -20.96 2.04
CA LEU A 13 8.62 -21.25 2.93
C LEU A 13 9.59 -20.06 3.04
N ILE A 14 9.91 -19.40 1.92
CA ILE A 14 10.74 -18.19 1.93
C ILE A 14 10.05 -17.08 2.73
N LEU A 15 8.79 -16.77 2.42
CA LEU A 15 8.08 -15.63 2.98
C LEU A 15 7.70 -15.81 4.46
N GLU A 16 7.39 -17.03 4.91
CA GLU A 16 7.13 -17.31 6.33
C GLU A 16 8.41 -17.27 7.17
N GLY A 17 9.55 -17.54 6.54
CA GLY A 17 10.88 -17.61 7.14
C GLY A 17 11.67 -16.31 7.11
N LEU A 18 11.10 -15.19 6.61
CA LEU A 18 11.81 -13.92 6.56
C LEU A 18 12.19 -13.44 7.98
N THR A 19 13.37 -12.83 8.08
CA THR A 19 13.72 -12.02 9.25
C THR A 19 12.97 -10.68 9.22
N LEU A 20 13.03 -9.92 10.32
CA LEU A 20 12.43 -8.58 10.35
C LEU A 20 13.11 -7.65 9.32
N ASP A 21 14.43 -7.73 9.18
CA ASP A 21 15.19 -6.93 8.23
C ASP A 21 14.85 -7.28 6.77
N GLU A 22 14.72 -8.57 6.45
CA GLU A 22 14.31 -9.01 5.12
C GLU A 22 12.87 -8.54 4.80
N LEU A 23 11.94 -8.67 5.76
CA LEU A 23 10.57 -8.17 5.60
C LEU A 23 10.53 -6.65 5.39
N GLU A 24 11.40 -5.92 6.11
CA GLU A 24 11.53 -4.48 5.98
C GLU A 24 12.12 -4.07 4.61
N GLU A 25 13.07 -4.84 4.05
CA GLU A 25 13.57 -4.64 2.69
C GLU A 25 12.43 -4.81 1.66
N PHE A 26 11.62 -5.88 1.76
CA PHE A 26 10.43 -6.05 0.92
C PHE A 26 9.49 -4.84 1.03
N ARG A 27 9.24 -4.36 2.25
CA ARG A 27 8.37 -3.20 2.49
C ARG A 27 8.93 -1.93 1.84
N GLN A 28 10.23 -1.69 1.97
CA GLN A 28 10.90 -0.52 1.39
C GLN A 28 10.89 -0.54 -0.14
N VAL A 29 11.13 -1.71 -0.75
CA VAL A 29 11.04 -1.90 -2.20
C VAL A 29 9.62 -1.57 -2.68
N LEU A 30 8.60 -2.17 -2.06
CA LEU A 30 7.20 -1.90 -2.44
C LEU A 30 6.80 -0.44 -2.21
N SER A 31 7.19 0.13 -1.07
CA SER A 31 6.92 1.52 -0.70
C SER A 31 7.52 2.51 -1.71
N SER A 32 8.77 2.30 -2.10
CA SER A 32 9.48 3.21 -3.02
C SER A 32 8.84 3.17 -4.41
N ALA A 33 8.53 1.96 -4.91
CA ALA A 33 7.87 1.80 -6.19
C ALA A 33 6.46 2.43 -6.21
N LEU A 34 5.67 2.25 -5.15
CA LEU A 34 4.36 2.90 -5.03
C LEU A 34 4.48 4.42 -5.02
N HIS A 35 5.47 4.95 -4.31
CA HIS A 35 5.71 6.40 -4.28
C HIS A 35 6.05 6.95 -5.66
N GLU A 36 7.04 6.36 -6.33
CA GLU A 36 7.44 6.76 -7.68
C GLU A 36 6.28 6.65 -8.67
N PHE A 37 5.44 5.61 -8.55
CA PHE A 37 4.25 5.46 -9.37
C PHE A 37 3.25 6.61 -9.17
N SER A 38 2.96 6.97 -7.92
CA SER A 38 1.97 8.01 -7.62
C SER A 38 2.46 9.45 -7.89
N THR A 39 3.77 9.71 -7.75
CA THR A 39 4.31 11.10 -7.88
C THR A 39 4.88 11.44 -9.25
N ASN A 40 5.19 10.46 -10.10
CA ASN A 40 5.89 10.70 -11.36
C ASN A 40 4.95 10.84 -12.57
N THR A 41 3.80 11.48 -12.37
CA THR A 41 2.75 11.67 -13.39
C THR A 41 3.08 12.74 -14.45
N GLU A 42 4.17 13.50 -14.29
CA GLU A 42 4.55 14.61 -15.21
C GLU A 42 5.60 14.23 -16.29
N ALA A 43 6.12 13.00 -16.33
CA ALA A 43 7.10 12.57 -17.33
C ALA A 43 6.43 11.97 -18.60
N ASP A 44 6.02 12.85 -19.52
CA ASP A 44 6.04 12.67 -20.98
C ASP A 44 5.61 11.28 -21.53
N ASP A 45 4.31 11.00 -21.71
CA ASP A 45 3.66 9.88 -22.46
C ASP A 45 4.19 8.43 -22.28
N ARG A 46 5.23 8.22 -21.46
CA ARG A 46 5.99 6.98 -21.21
C ARG A 46 6.50 7.03 -19.77
N GLY A 47 5.59 7.20 -18.82
CA GLY A 47 5.91 7.18 -17.39
C GLY A 47 6.77 5.97 -17.03
N PHE A 48 7.63 6.15 -16.01
CA PHE A 48 8.59 5.15 -15.54
C PHE A 48 7.93 3.80 -15.22
N TYR A 49 6.68 3.84 -14.74
CA TYR A 49 5.84 2.68 -14.54
C TYR A 49 4.65 2.71 -15.49
N GLN A 50 4.39 1.58 -16.13
CA GLN A 50 3.21 1.37 -16.98
C GLN A 50 2.34 0.28 -16.38
N GLN A 51 1.09 0.64 -16.08
CA GLN A 51 0.09 -0.24 -15.46
C GLN A 51 -1.13 -0.37 -16.38
N PRO A 52 -1.04 -1.10 -17.51
CA PRO A 52 -2.20 -1.31 -18.36
C PRO A 52 -3.34 -1.96 -17.59
N HIS A 53 -4.58 -1.63 -17.97
CA HIS A 53 -5.75 -2.26 -17.37
C HIS A 53 -5.70 -3.78 -17.56
N ARG A 54 -6.19 -4.52 -16.57
CA ARG A 54 -6.26 -5.98 -16.64
C ARG A 54 -7.05 -6.41 -17.87
N ILE A 55 -6.55 -7.42 -18.58
CA ILE A 55 -7.23 -8.01 -19.74
C ILE A 55 -7.80 -9.35 -19.31
N THR A 56 -8.94 -9.76 -19.88
CA THR A 56 -9.57 -11.04 -19.55
C THR A 56 -9.88 -11.87 -20.80
N THR A 57 -9.67 -13.18 -20.70
CA THR A 57 -10.20 -14.16 -21.66
C THR A 57 -11.14 -15.12 -20.95
N PHE A 58 -12.06 -15.73 -21.71
CA PHE A 58 -13.02 -16.70 -21.19
C PHE A 58 -12.87 -18.02 -21.94
N HIS A 59 -12.75 -19.13 -21.21
CA HIS A 59 -12.65 -20.47 -21.77
C HIS A 59 -14.00 -21.19 -21.71
N PRO A 60 -14.68 -21.42 -22.85
CA PRO A 60 -16.05 -21.97 -22.85
C PRO A 60 -16.18 -23.36 -22.23
N GLY A 61 -15.19 -24.23 -22.38
CA GLY A 61 -15.28 -25.60 -21.88
C GLY A 61 -15.20 -25.72 -20.36
N SER A 62 -14.38 -24.89 -19.72
CA SER A 62 -14.19 -24.90 -18.26
C SER A 62 -14.95 -23.78 -17.55
N GLN A 63 -15.59 -22.88 -18.31
CA GLN A 63 -16.22 -21.64 -17.82
C GLN A 63 -15.26 -20.78 -16.99
N ALA A 64 -13.95 -20.90 -17.22
CA ALA A 64 -12.92 -20.17 -16.49
C ALA A 64 -12.68 -18.81 -17.15
N THR A 65 -12.53 -17.78 -16.33
CA THR A 65 -12.00 -16.48 -16.73
C THR A 65 -10.52 -16.44 -16.40
N THR A 66 -9.68 -16.09 -17.35
CA THR A 66 -8.25 -15.86 -17.15
C THR A 66 -7.98 -14.36 -17.21
N LEU A 67 -7.35 -13.84 -16.16
CA LEU A 67 -6.95 -12.45 -16.03
C LEU A 67 -5.45 -12.33 -16.33
N TYR A 68 -5.10 -11.32 -17.12
CA TYR A 68 -3.73 -10.94 -17.43
C TYR A 68 -3.50 -9.54 -16.85
N MET A 69 -2.54 -9.42 -15.94
CA MET A 69 -2.20 -8.17 -15.26
C MET A 69 -0.75 -7.81 -15.59
N PRO A 70 -0.50 -7.15 -16.74
CA PRO A 70 0.82 -6.69 -17.11
C PRO A 70 1.25 -5.48 -16.27
N SER A 71 2.55 -5.36 -16.04
CA SER A 71 3.19 -4.25 -15.36
C SER A 71 4.59 -4.08 -15.92
N SER A 72 5.00 -2.83 -16.15
CA SER A 72 6.37 -2.48 -16.53
C SER A 72 6.89 -1.39 -15.60
N GLY A 73 8.17 -1.45 -15.28
CA GLY A 73 8.89 -0.52 -14.41
C GLY A 73 10.40 -0.53 -14.67
N PRO A 74 11.19 0.30 -13.99
CA PRO A 74 12.65 0.31 -14.10
C PRO A 74 13.32 -1.04 -13.80
N GLU A 75 12.70 -1.87 -12.97
CA GLU A 75 13.16 -3.20 -12.56
C GLU A 75 12.97 -4.24 -13.69
N GLY A 76 12.12 -3.93 -14.66
CA GLY A 76 11.77 -4.78 -15.79
C GLY A 76 10.28 -4.92 -16.00
N MET A 77 9.87 -6.06 -16.53
CA MET A 77 8.48 -6.32 -16.92
C MET A 77 7.95 -7.54 -16.19
N GLY A 78 6.64 -7.54 -15.94
CA GLY A 78 5.98 -8.70 -15.38
C GLY A 78 4.54 -8.82 -15.84
N CYS A 79 4.04 -10.05 -15.84
CA CYS A 79 2.63 -10.30 -16.10
C CYS A 79 2.13 -11.42 -15.20
N LYS A 80 1.16 -11.08 -14.35
CA LYS A 80 0.42 -12.07 -13.59
C LYS A 80 -0.71 -12.63 -14.46
N VAL A 81 -0.73 -13.95 -14.58
CA VAL A 81 -1.77 -14.70 -15.28
C VAL A 81 -2.47 -15.59 -14.28
N VAL A 82 -3.76 -15.33 -14.02
CA VAL A 82 -4.56 -16.08 -13.04
C VAL A 82 -5.89 -16.49 -13.64
N SER A 83 -6.23 -17.77 -13.51
CA SER A 83 -7.51 -18.32 -13.93
C SER A 83 -8.38 -18.66 -12.72
N LEU A 84 -9.68 -18.38 -12.84
CA LEU A 84 -10.69 -18.74 -11.85
C LEU A 84 -12.06 -18.90 -12.50
N THR A 85 -12.92 -19.69 -11.86
CA THR A 85 -14.34 -19.77 -12.24
C THR A 85 -15.13 -18.72 -11.44
N SER A 86 -16.04 -18.00 -12.10
CA SER A 86 -16.90 -17.02 -11.42
C SER A 86 -17.89 -17.72 -10.48
N SER A 87 -18.30 -17.04 -9.40
CA SER A 87 -19.31 -17.60 -8.50
C SER A 87 -20.66 -17.88 -9.19
N GLU A 88 -20.95 -17.20 -10.30
CA GLU A 88 -22.15 -17.45 -11.09
C GLU A 88 -22.02 -18.77 -11.86
N ALA A 89 -20.88 -19.00 -12.52
CA ALA A 89 -20.62 -20.24 -13.25
C ALA A 89 -20.62 -21.46 -12.31
N THR A 90 -20.19 -21.31 -11.05
CA THR A 90 -20.24 -22.41 -10.06
C THR A 90 -21.66 -22.80 -9.61
N LYS A 91 -22.71 -22.06 -10.01
CA LYS A 91 -24.10 -22.49 -9.76
C LYS A 91 -24.53 -23.60 -10.70
N ASP A 92 -23.89 -23.74 -11.85
CA ASP A 92 -24.10 -24.86 -12.75
C ASP A 92 -23.35 -26.09 -12.21
N PRO A 93 -24.06 -27.17 -11.83
CA PRO A 93 -23.44 -28.36 -11.26
C PRO A 93 -22.52 -29.11 -12.25
N SER A 94 -22.60 -28.83 -13.55
CA SER A 94 -21.67 -29.39 -14.55
C SER A 94 -20.31 -28.71 -14.56
N VAL A 95 -20.19 -27.53 -13.95
CA VAL A 95 -18.95 -26.75 -13.92
C VAL A 95 -18.10 -27.18 -12.74
N THR A 96 -16.90 -27.65 -13.03
CA THR A 96 -15.89 -27.91 -11.98
C THR A 96 -15.27 -26.58 -11.53
N PRO A 97 -15.44 -26.16 -10.27
CA PRO A 97 -14.93 -24.87 -9.81
C PRO A 97 -13.40 -24.81 -9.84
N ILE A 98 -12.85 -23.78 -10.47
CA ILE A 98 -11.42 -23.48 -10.43
C ILE A 98 -11.20 -22.36 -9.41
N SER A 99 -10.58 -22.70 -8.29
CA SER A 99 -10.02 -21.70 -7.37
C SER A 99 -8.91 -20.90 -8.05
N PRO A 100 -8.73 -19.60 -7.70
CA PRO A 100 -7.72 -18.76 -8.33
C PRO A 100 -6.34 -19.43 -8.36
N THR A 101 -5.85 -19.72 -9.56
CA THR A 101 -4.57 -20.37 -9.78
C THR A 101 -3.82 -19.69 -10.90
N GLY A 102 -2.50 -19.58 -10.80
CA GLY A 102 -1.74 -18.80 -11.76
C GLY A 102 -0.28 -18.59 -11.40
N VAL A 103 0.38 -17.79 -12.22
CA VAL A 103 1.81 -17.46 -12.12
C VAL A 103 2.04 -15.97 -12.36
N VAL A 104 3.16 -15.47 -11.85
CA VAL A 104 3.76 -14.18 -12.23
C VAL A 104 5.00 -14.49 -13.05
N ASN A 105 4.99 -14.03 -14.30
CA ASN A 105 6.15 -14.08 -15.18
C ASN A 105 6.95 -12.78 -14.98
N LEU A 106 8.27 -12.87 -14.84
CA LEU A 106 9.15 -11.74 -14.56
C LEU A 106 10.30 -11.73 -15.57
N PHE A 107 10.58 -10.55 -16.11
CA PHE A 107 11.58 -10.29 -17.15
C PHE A 107 12.44 -9.09 -16.76
N ARG A 108 13.73 -9.15 -17.05
CA ARG A 108 14.62 -7.99 -16.92
C ARG A 108 14.28 -6.91 -17.94
N PRO A 109 14.81 -5.68 -17.79
CA PRO A 109 14.58 -4.59 -18.76
C PRO A 109 14.99 -4.92 -20.21
N ASP A 110 15.96 -5.82 -20.40
CA ASP A 110 16.40 -6.29 -21.73
C ASP A 110 15.49 -7.35 -22.35
N GLY A 111 14.42 -7.76 -21.66
CA GLY A 111 13.49 -8.80 -22.09
C GLY A 111 13.91 -10.22 -21.70
N THR A 112 15.07 -10.42 -21.05
CA THR A 112 15.49 -11.76 -20.64
C THR A 112 14.60 -12.30 -19.51
N PRO A 113 14.14 -13.56 -19.59
CA PRO A 113 13.37 -14.18 -18.52
C PRO A 113 14.16 -14.23 -17.21
N LEU A 114 13.54 -13.77 -16.12
CA LEU A 114 14.13 -13.75 -14.79
C LEU A 114 13.52 -14.81 -13.89
N GLY A 115 12.19 -14.88 -13.84
CA GLY A 115 11.51 -15.80 -12.94
C GLY A 115 10.08 -16.14 -13.33
N LEU A 116 9.66 -17.33 -12.89
CA LEU A 116 8.29 -17.81 -12.96
C LEU A 116 7.84 -18.21 -11.56
N VAL A 117 6.94 -17.43 -10.98
CA VAL A 117 6.56 -17.56 -9.57
C VAL A 117 5.09 -17.93 -9.46
N GLN A 118 4.74 -18.94 -8.68
CA GLN A 118 3.33 -19.25 -8.42
C GLN A 118 2.66 -18.06 -7.69
N ALA A 119 1.49 -17.64 -8.19
CA ALA A 119 0.90 -16.35 -7.84
C ALA A 119 0.08 -16.31 -6.54
N SER A 120 -0.36 -17.43 -5.98
CA SER A 120 -1.27 -17.53 -4.84
C SER A 120 -0.69 -16.89 -3.58
N THR A 121 0.41 -17.45 -3.06
CA THR A 121 1.05 -16.93 -1.85
C THR A 121 1.63 -15.53 -2.10
N LEU A 122 2.26 -15.31 -3.25
CA LEU A 122 2.81 -13.99 -3.62
C LEU A 122 1.73 -12.91 -3.61
N THR A 123 0.56 -13.16 -4.21
CA THR A 123 -0.57 -12.21 -4.26
C THR A 123 -1.07 -11.89 -2.85
N ALA A 124 -1.18 -12.88 -1.96
CA ALA A 124 -1.64 -12.62 -0.61
C ALA A 124 -0.60 -11.85 0.22
N PHE A 125 0.68 -12.19 0.08
CA PHE A 125 1.78 -11.51 0.75
C PHE A 125 1.91 -10.06 0.29
N ARG A 126 1.96 -9.79 -1.03
CA ARG A 126 2.13 -8.42 -1.56
C ARG A 126 0.96 -7.51 -1.22
N THR A 127 -0.28 -8.01 -1.19
CA THR A 127 -1.44 -7.25 -0.72
C THR A 127 -1.31 -6.89 0.76
N ALA A 128 -0.93 -7.87 1.61
CA ALA A 128 -0.70 -7.64 3.03
C ALA A 128 0.44 -6.64 3.28
N LEU A 129 1.52 -6.73 2.49
CA LEU A 129 2.68 -5.87 2.57
C LEU A 129 2.35 -4.40 2.26
N ALA A 130 1.42 -4.14 1.34
CA ALA A 130 0.93 -2.77 1.10
C ALA A 130 0.25 -2.20 2.36
N SER A 131 -0.59 -2.99 3.04
CA SER A 131 -1.23 -2.55 4.29
C SER A 131 -0.23 -2.34 5.44
N VAL A 132 0.90 -3.04 5.40
CA VAL A 132 1.99 -2.90 6.36
C VAL A 132 2.62 -1.50 6.32
N CYS A 133 2.67 -0.84 5.16
CA CYS A 133 3.14 0.55 5.04
C CYS A 133 2.34 1.53 5.93
N LEU A 134 1.08 1.21 6.24
CA LEU A 134 0.24 1.98 7.17
C LEU A 134 0.32 1.44 8.60
N LEU A 135 0.47 0.12 8.76
CA LEU A 135 0.61 -0.52 10.07
C LEU A 135 1.82 0.01 10.86
N THR A 136 2.96 0.20 10.18
CA THR A 136 4.20 0.71 10.80
C THR A 136 4.02 2.11 11.38
N ARG A 137 3.09 2.91 10.83
CA ARG A 137 2.80 4.27 11.31
C ARG A 137 1.96 4.30 12.59
N ARG A 138 1.33 3.17 12.97
CA ARG A 138 0.46 3.10 14.17
C ARG A 138 1.29 3.10 15.45
N ASN A 139 0.94 3.93 16.43
CA ASN A 139 1.63 3.90 17.73
C ASN A 139 1.33 2.63 18.55
N HIS A 140 0.06 2.19 18.55
CA HIS A 140 -0.42 1.13 19.42
C HIS A 140 -1.23 0.12 18.63
N VAL A 141 -0.83 -1.15 18.67
CA VAL A 141 -1.55 -2.27 18.06
C VAL A 141 -1.56 -3.42 19.05
N LYS A 142 -2.70 -3.62 19.75
CA LYS A 142 -2.90 -4.66 20.76
C LYS A 142 -3.93 -5.70 20.30
N THR A 143 -4.94 -5.27 19.56
CA THR A 143 -6.03 -6.14 19.11
C THR A 143 -6.21 -6.02 17.61
N ILE A 144 -6.18 -7.16 16.93
CA ILE A 144 -6.48 -7.28 15.50
C ILE A 144 -7.82 -8.02 15.37
N THR A 145 -8.73 -7.50 14.54
CA THR A 145 -9.85 -8.27 14.01
C THR A 145 -9.62 -8.54 12.54
N VAL A 146 -9.83 -9.78 12.11
CA VAL A 146 -9.78 -10.16 10.70
C VAL A 146 -11.09 -10.84 10.31
N PHE A 147 -11.70 -10.36 9.23
CA PHE A 147 -12.84 -11.01 8.59
C PHE A 147 -12.34 -11.92 7.48
N GLY A 148 -12.75 -13.19 7.53
CA GLY A 148 -12.34 -14.24 6.61
C GLY A 148 -11.24 -15.13 7.15
N SER A 149 -11.07 -16.28 6.48
CA SER A 149 -10.11 -17.33 6.87
C SER A 149 -9.23 -17.85 5.74
N GLY A 150 -9.17 -17.11 4.63
CA GLY A 150 -8.35 -17.45 3.46
C GLY A 150 -6.91 -16.96 3.56
N SER A 151 -6.16 -17.08 2.45
CA SER A 151 -4.75 -16.67 2.37
C SER A 151 -4.54 -15.18 2.67
N GLN A 152 -5.47 -14.31 2.25
CA GLN A 152 -5.40 -12.87 2.57
C GLN A 152 -5.45 -12.64 4.09
N ALA A 153 -6.41 -13.27 4.79
CA ALA A 153 -6.51 -13.17 6.24
C ALA A 153 -5.23 -13.68 6.95
N TYR A 154 -4.69 -14.81 6.48
CA TYR A 154 -3.44 -15.36 7.00
C TYR A 154 -2.28 -14.37 6.88
N TRP A 155 -2.01 -13.86 5.67
CA TRP A 155 -0.85 -13.00 5.44
C TRP A 155 -0.96 -11.64 6.12
N HIS A 156 -2.14 -11.03 6.17
CA HIS A 156 -2.33 -9.76 6.90
C HIS A 156 -2.03 -9.92 8.39
N VAL A 157 -2.54 -10.99 9.02
CA VAL A 157 -2.25 -11.29 10.43
C VAL A 157 -0.78 -11.69 10.62
N ARG A 158 -0.23 -12.54 9.74
CA ARG A 158 1.17 -13.01 9.82
C ARG A 158 2.14 -11.84 9.78
N LEU A 159 2.02 -10.93 8.80
CA LEU A 159 2.92 -9.78 8.69
C LEU A 159 2.75 -8.80 9.86
N ALA A 160 1.51 -8.60 10.34
CA ALA A 160 1.29 -7.81 11.54
C ALA A 160 2.00 -8.39 12.76
N LEU A 161 1.98 -9.72 12.93
CA LEU A 161 2.70 -10.40 14.01
C LEU A 161 4.22 -10.36 13.83
N MET A 162 4.74 -10.45 12.60
CA MET A 162 6.19 -10.29 12.35
C MET A 162 6.69 -8.91 12.74
N MET A 163 5.94 -7.86 12.42
CA MET A 163 6.37 -6.48 12.65
C MET A 163 6.03 -5.95 14.04
N ARG A 164 4.93 -6.43 14.63
CA ARG A 164 4.32 -5.84 15.85
C ARG A 164 3.94 -6.89 16.89
N GLY A 165 4.47 -8.11 16.78
CA GLY A 165 4.09 -9.23 17.64
C GLY A 165 4.21 -8.92 19.13
N SER A 166 5.26 -8.19 19.54
CA SER A 166 5.49 -7.77 20.93
C SER A 166 4.38 -6.91 21.55
N THR A 167 3.57 -6.22 20.73
CA THR A 167 2.46 -5.38 21.22
C THR A 167 1.10 -6.04 21.06
N ILE A 168 0.96 -6.96 20.10
CA ILE A 168 -0.30 -7.65 19.80
C ILE A 168 -0.60 -8.67 20.90
N LYS A 169 -1.80 -8.61 21.46
CA LYS A 169 -2.29 -9.50 22.53
C LYS A 169 -3.43 -10.40 22.06
N HIS A 170 -4.25 -9.90 21.14
CA HIS A 170 -5.46 -10.58 20.69
C HIS A 170 -5.61 -10.52 19.17
N VAL A 171 -5.93 -11.67 18.58
CA VAL A 171 -6.35 -11.78 17.18
C VAL A 171 -7.74 -12.42 17.15
N ASN A 172 -8.73 -11.66 16.70
CA ASN A 172 -10.10 -12.10 16.55
C ASN A 172 -10.38 -12.44 15.09
N VAL A 173 -10.68 -13.70 14.80
CA VAL A 173 -11.06 -14.17 13.46
C VAL A 173 -12.57 -14.25 13.37
N ILE A 174 -13.18 -13.49 12.48
CA ILE A 174 -14.62 -13.50 12.23
C ILE A 174 -14.87 -14.19 10.89
N ASN A 175 -15.67 -15.26 10.89
CA ASN A 175 -16.00 -15.99 9.67
C ASN A 175 -17.48 -16.28 9.57
N HIS A 176 -18.02 -16.31 8.35
CA HIS A 176 -19.46 -16.48 8.13
C HIS A 176 -19.99 -17.86 8.59
N ARG A 177 -19.12 -18.86 8.71
CA ARG A 177 -19.44 -20.18 9.25
C ARG A 177 -18.19 -20.82 9.84
N PHE A 178 -18.37 -21.76 10.77
CA PHE A 178 -17.28 -22.65 11.13
C PHE A 178 -16.99 -23.55 9.93
N SER A 179 -15.75 -23.55 9.45
CA SER A 179 -15.34 -24.28 8.25
C SER A 179 -13.94 -24.86 8.44
N GLU A 180 -13.60 -25.84 7.61
CA GLU A 180 -12.24 -26.39 7.58
C GLU A 180 -11.19 -25.31 7.34
N SER A 181 -11.49 -24.31 6.50
CA SER A 181 -10.63 -23.14 6.27
C SER A 181 -10.43 -22.30 7.54
N ALA A 182 -11.49 -22.08 8.33
CA ALA A 182 -11.40 -21.32 9.57
C ALA A 182 -10.55 -22.04 10.63
N GLY A 183 -10.74 -23.36 10.79
CA GLY A 183 -9.86 -24.19 11.61
C GLY A 183 -8.44 -24.26 11.04
N GLY A 184 -8.30 -24.30 9.72
CA GLY A 184 -7.03 -24.32 9.00
C GLY A 184 -6.19 -23.08 9.25
N LEU A 185 -6.79 -21.89 9.29
CA LEU A 185 -6.11 -20.64 9.65
C LEU A 185 -5.48 -20.73 11.04
N LEU A 186 -6.25 -21.17 12.04
CA LEU A 186 -5.76 -21.31 13.42
C LEU A 186 -4.66 -22.38 13.51
N ARG A 187 -4.82 -23.49 12.77
CA ARG A 187 -3.78 -24.54 12.69
C ARG A 187 -2.47 -24.00 12.12
N LYS A 188 -2.50 -23.15 11.09
CA LYS A 188 -1.29 -22.51 10.54
C LYS A 188 -0.53 -21.72 11.61
N PHE A 189 -1.21 -20.85 12.37
CA PHE A 189 -0.55 -20.11 13.46
C PHE A 189 -0.10 -21.00 14.62
N THR A 190 -0.85 -22.05 14.93
CA THR A 190 -0.47 -23.03 15.96
C THR A 190 0.80 -23.78 15.57
N ALA A 191 0.91 -24.18 14.29
CA ALA A 191 2.03 -24.93 13.74
C ALA A 191 3.35 -24.12 13.64
N ILE A 192 3.30 -22.80 13.71
CA ILE A 192 4.53 -21.98 13.76
C ILE A 192 5.34 -22.35 15.01
N PRO A 193 6.65 -22.66 14.88
CA PRO A 193 7.50 -23.07 16.00
C PRO A 193 7.53 -22.04 17.13
N MET A 194 7.61 -22.51 18.38
CA MET A 194 7.62 -21.63 19.56
C MET A 194 8.77 -20.62 19.54
N ALA A 195 9.97 -21.05 19.13
CA ALA A 195 11.13 -20.16 18.98
C ALA A 195 10.87 -18.99 18.02
N THR A 196 10.13 -19.23 16.93
CA THR A 196 9.71 -18.17 15.99
C THR A 196 8.74 -17.20 16.65
N LYS A 197 7.78 -17.71 17.42
CA LYS A 197 6.80 -16.89 18.16
C LYS A 197 7.46 -16.01 19.22
N GLU A 198 8.46 -16.54 19.92
CA GLU A 198 9.25 -15.81 20.92
C GLU A 198 10.11 -14.74 20.28
N ARG A 199 10.85 -15.08 19.22
CA ARG A 199 11.65 -14.13 18.43
C ARG A 199 10.83 -12.96 17.92
N GLU A 200 9.62 -13.22 17.45
CA GLU A 200 8.70 -12.21 16.91
C GLU A 200 7.80 -11.57 17.99
N GLY A 201 7.91 -12.01 19.25
CA GLY A 201 7.27 -11.40 20.41
C GLY A 201 5.79 -11.71 20.62
N TRP A 202 5.21 -12.69 19.92
CA TRP A 202 3.76 -13.00 19.99
C TRP A 202 3.43 -14.38 20.57
N SER A 203 4.36 -14.99 21.31
CA SER A 203 4.17 -16.27 22.01
C SER A 203 2.95 -16.32 22.93
N HIS A 204 2.52 -15.18 23.46
CA HIS A 204 1.37 -15.06 24.36
C HIS A 204 0.10 -14.50 23.69
N THR A 205 0.12 -14.29 22.37
CA THR A 205 -1.02 -13.77 21.62
C THR A 205 -2.16 -14.79 21.60
N LYS A 206 -3.35 -14.34 21.99
CA LYS A 206 -4.55 -15.18 22.01
C LYS A 206 -5.31 -15.05 20.71
N PHE A 207 -5.66 -16.19 20.12
CA PHE A 207 -6.51 -16.27 18.94
C PHE A 207 -7.93 -16.67 19.34
N GLY A 208 -8.91 -15.91 18.88
CA GLY A 208 -10.34 -16.23 19.02
C GLY A 208 -10.99 -16.40 17.65
N ILE A 209 -12.03 -17.22 17.58
CA ILE A 209 -12.89 -17.34 16.41
C ILE A 209 -14.33 -17.00 16.78
N LEU A 210 -14.98 -16.21 15.95
CA LEU A 210 -16.39 -15.86 16.07
C LEU A 210 -17.11 -16.18 14.76
N THR A 211 -18.25 -16.85 14.88
CA THR A 211 -19.14 -17.15 13.74
C THR A 211 -20.59 -16.82 14.12
N PRO A 212 -21.48 -16.55 13.15
CA PRO A 212 -22.89 -16.25 13.42
C PRO A 212 -23.65 -17.28 14.26
N SER A 213 -23.14 -18.51 14.35
CA SER A 213 -23.70 -19.58 15.18
C SER A 213 -23.42 -19.44 16.68
N PHE A 214 -22.57 -18.50 17.11
CA PHE A 214 -22.29 -18.27 18.52
C PHE A 214 -23.46 -17.57 19.21
N HIS A 215 -23.71 -17.92 20.48
CA HIS A 215 -24.65 -17.18 21.30
C HIS A 215 -24.18 -15.73 21.48
N GLU A 216 -25.12 -14.77 21.45
CA GLU A 216 -24.83 -13.33 21.50
C GLU A 216 -23.88 -12.82 20.41
N TYR A 217 -23.86 -13.44 19.23
CA TYR A 217 -23.01 -13.04 18.10
C TYR A 217 -23.01 -11.53 17.85
N GLU A 218 -24.18 -10.89 17.78
CA GLU A 218 -24.34 -9.45 17.56
C GLU A 218 -23.64 -8.59 18.62
N ARG A 219 -23.66 -9.04 19.88
CA ARG A 219 -22.94 -8.38 20.97
C ARG A 219 -21.43 -8.55 20.81
N LEU A 220 -21.00 -9.78 20.52
CA LEU A 220 -19.58 -10.15 20.42
C LEU A 220 -18.89 -9.51 19.21
N ILE A 221 -19.53 -9.47 18.04
CA ILE A 221 -18.98 -8.80 16.85
C ILE A 221 -18.80 -7.31 17.11
N LYS A 222 -19.80 -6.66 17.71
CA LYS A 222 -19.75 -5.24 18.09
C LYS A 222 -18.61 -4.95 19.07
N GLU A 223 -18.43 -5.82 20.07
CA GLU A 223 -17.33 -5.73 21.04
C GLU A 223 -15.97 -5.91 20.37
N GLN A 224 -15.78 -6.97 19.59
CA GLN A 224 -14.52 -7.26 18.90
C GLN A 224 -14.13 -6.15 17.93
N VAL A 225 -15.04 -5.72 17.05
CA VAL A 225 -14.82 -4.65 16.07
C VAL A 225 -14.48 -3.32 16.77
N ARG A 226 -15.16 -2.96 17.87
CA ARG A 226 -14.83 -1.74 18.63
C ARG A 226 -13.52 -1.86 19.39
N SER A 227 -13.16 -3.03 19.89
CA SER A 227 -11.93 -3.21 20.67
C SER A 227 -10.66 -3.14 19.80
N SER A 228 -10.79 -3.42 18.50
CA SER A 228 -9.66 -3.55 17.57
C SER A 228 -8.91 -2.25 17.32
N ASP A 229 -7.59 -2.36 17.20
CA ASP A 229 -6.69 -1.32 16.70
C ASP A 229 -6.55 -1.40 15.18
N VAL A 230 -6.62 -2.62 14.65
CA VAL A 230 -6.56 -2.92 13.21
C VAL A 230 -7.70 -3.88 12.84
N ILE A 231 -8.38 -3.57 11.74
CA ILE A 231 -9.43 -4.40 11.17
C ILE A 231 -9.02 -4.77 9.74
N TYR A 232 -8.85 -6.05 9.47
CA TYR A 232 -8.61 -6.58 8.14
C TYR A 232 -9.88 -7.20 7.57
N CYS A 233 -10.36 -6.71 6.44
CA CYS A 233 -11.47 -7.28 5.68
C CYS A 233 -10.88 -8.05 4.49
N CYS A 234 -10.97 -9.38 4.54
CA CYS A 234 -10.30 -10.30 3.62
C CYS A 234 -11.28 -11.33 3.02
N THR A 235 -12.49 -10.89 2.70
CA THR A 235 -13.60 -11.70 2.21
C THR A 235 -14.10 -11.22 0.84
N PRO A 236 -14.46 -12.12 -0.09
CA PRO A 236 -15.16 -11.74 -1.32
C PRO A 236 -16.64 -11.49 -1.04
N SER A 237 -16.96 -10.69 -0.01
CA SER A 237 -18.33 -10.45 0.42
C SER A 237 -19.09 -9.60 -0.59
N ARG A 238 -20.41 -9.83 -0.70
CA ARG A 238 -21.35 -8.99 -1.47
C ARG A 238 -22.24 -8.13 -0.57
N LYS A 239 -21.96 -8.15 0.74
CA LYS A 239 -22.70 -7.45 1.79
C LYS A 239 -21.71 -6.91 2.81
N GLU A 240 -22.05 -5.78 3.41
CA GLU A 240 -21.28 -5.16 4.49
C GLU A 240 -21.02 -6.18 5.61
N LEU A 241 -19.78 -6.21 6.13
CA LEU A 241 -19.35 -7.21 7.11
C LEU A 241 -19.87 -6.96 8.53
N PHE A 242 -20.25 -5.72 8.82
CA PHE A 242 -20.75 -5.28 10.11
C PHE A 242 -21.57 -4.00 9.93
N ASP A 243 -22.44 -3.67 10.86
CA ASP A 243 -23.25 -2.45 10.78
C ASP A 243 -22.40 -1.18 10.99
N ALA A 244 -22.62 -0.14 10.18
CA ALA A 244 -21.85 1.11 10.25
C ALA A 244 -21.87 1.76 11.64
N SER A 245 -23.00 1.67 12.38
CA SER A 245 -23.18 2.29 13.70
C SER A 245 -22.20 1.76 14.74
N ILE A 246 -21.62 0.57 14.54
CA ILE A 246 -20.62 -0.01 15.43
C ILE A 246 -19.41 0.91 15.54
N LEU A 247 -18.99 1.52 14.42
CA LEU A 247 -17.82 2.40 14.34
C LEU A 247 -18.18 3.90 14.21
N THR A 248 -19.35 4.26 13.66
CA THR A 248 -19.74 5.68 13.47
C THR A 248 -20.43 6.30 14.68
N SER A 249 -20.95 5.49 15.61
CA SER A 249 -21.51 5.97 16.88
C SER A 249 -20.46 6.68 17.76
N HIS A 250 -20.93 7.48 18.73
CA HIS A 250 -20.08 8.17 19.70
C HIS A 250 -19.03 7.25 20.33
N GLU A 251 -19.45 6.06 20.81
CA GLU A 251 -18.54 5.07 21.40
C GLU A 251 -17.59 4.45 20.37
N GLY A 252 -18.05 4.19 19.15
CA GLY A 252 -17.22 3.66 18.07
C GLY A 252 -16.07 4.60 17.72
N ARG A 253 -16.37 5.91 17.66
CA ARG A 253 -15.42 6.98 17.30
C ARG A 253 -14.45 7.38 18.41
N LYS A 254 -14.49 6.79 19.61
CA LYS A 254 -13.53 7.11 20.69
C LYS A 254 -12.11 6.64 20.42
N LYS A 255 -11.92 5.70 19.50
CA LYS A 255 -10.63 5.06 19.19
C LYS A 255 -10.37 5.15 17.70
N GLY A 256 -9.19 5.63 17.32
CA GLY A 256 -8.75 5.57 15.93
C GLY A 256 -8.20 4.19 15.60
N ARG A 257 -8.46 3.74 14.38
CA ARG A 257 -8.13 2.38 13.92
C ARG A 257 -7.62 2.41 12.50
N LEU A 258 -6.78 1.43 12.16
CA LEU A 258 -6.49 1.12 10.76
C LEU A 258 -7.51 0.09 10.26
N ILE A 259 -8.24 0.41 9.20
CA ILE A 259 -9.24 -0.47 8.58
C ILE A 259 -8.77 -0.75 7.16
N VAL A 260 -8.52 -2.02 6.84
CA VAL A 260 -7.92 -2.44 5.58
C VAL A 260 -8.90 -3.37 4.87
N ALA A 261 -9.39 -2.97 3.71
CA ALA A 261 -10.33 -3.75 2.91
C ALA A 261 -9.71 -4.18 1.59
N VAL A 262 -9.57 -5.49 1.40
CA VAL A 262 -8.82 -6.08 0.29
C VAL A 262 -9.55 -7.25 -0.36
N GLY A 263 -10.63 -7.74 0.25
CA GLY A 263 -11.40 -8.87 -0.23
C GLY A 263 -12.44 -8.52 -1.30
N SER A 264 -12.98 -7.31 -1.29
CA SER A 264 -13.88 -6.80 -2.34
C SER A 264 -13.12 -6.21 -3.54
N TYR A 265 -13.18 -6.82 -4.72
CA TYR A 265 -12.44 -6.36 -5.91
C TYR A 265 -13.27 -6.36 -7.19
N THR A 266 -14.59 -6.44 -7.06
CA THR A 266 -15.53 -6.24 -8.19
C THR A 266 -16.63 -5.27 -7.77
N PRO A 267 -17.32 -4.61 -8.73
CA PRO A 267 -18.36 -3.63 -8.42
C PRO A 267 -19.53 -4.16 -7.57
N GLU A 268 -19.77 -5.47 -7.59
CA GLU A 268 -20.83 -6.13 -6.83
C GLU A 268 -20.39 -6.54 -5.42
N MET A 269 -19.09 -6.53 -5.14
CA MET A 269 -18.54 -6.90 -3.84
C MET A 269 -18.51 -5.70 -2.88
N ARG A 270 -18.79 -5.97 -1.61
CA ARG A 270 -18.81 -4.98 -0.54
C ARG A 270 -18.34 -5.63 0.76
N GLU A 271 -17.35 -5.03 1.40
CA GLU A 271 -16.90 -5.41 2.74
C GLU A 271 -17.20 -4.32 3.75
N LEU A 272 -16.91 -3.07 3.38
CA LEU A 272 -17.07 -1.92 4.27
C LEU A 272 -18.47 -1.31 4.18
N PRO A 273 -19.02 -0.83 5.32
CA PRO A 273 -20.31 -0.15 5.31
C PRO A 273 -20.24 1.23 4.65
N GLU A 274 -21.27 1.59 3.89
CA GLU A 274 -21.35 2.91 3.24
C GLU A 274 -21.23 4.06 4.25
N GLY A 275 -21.93 3.96 5.38
CA GLY A 275 -21.89 4.98 6.43
C GLY A 275 -20.50 5.17 7.05
N LEU A 276 -19.64 4.15 7.03
CA LEU A 276 -18.25 4.26 7.48
C LEU A 276 -17.40 5.05 6.48
N LEU A 277 -17.56 4.78 5.19
CA LEU A 277 -16.84 5.50 4.13
C LEU A 277 -17.22 6.98 4.14
N LEU A 278 -18.52 7.28 4.16
CA LEU A 278 -19.02 8.66 4.23
C LEU A 278 -18.56 9.41 5.49
N GLN A 279 -18.39 8.70 6.61
CA GLN A 279 -17.82 9.30 7.81
C GLN A 279 -16.33 9.60 7.61
N ALA A 280 -15.55 8.67 7.07
CA ALA A 280 -14.12 8.86 6.83
C ALA A 280 -13.81 10.04 5.87
N THR A 281 -14.75 10.42 5.01
CA THR A 281 -14.63 11.55 4.08
C THR A 281 -15.15 12.89 4.62
N LYS A 282 -15.63 12.95 5.87
CA LYS A 282 -16.03 14.25 6.45
C LYS A 282 -14.81 15.06 6.83
N HIS A 283 -14.73 16.29 6.35
CA HIS A 283 -13.77 17.25 6.87
C HIS A 283 -14.20 17.71 8.27
N HIS A 284 -13.29 17.63 9.23
CA HIS A 284 -13.50 18.25 10.53
C HIS A 284 -13.31 19.76 10.41
N ASP A 285 -14.41 20.50 10.37
CA ASP A 285 -14.38 21.94 10.62
C ASP A 285 -13.94 22.20 12.06
N LYS A 286 -12.78 22.83 12.24
CA LYS A 286 -12.18 23.18 13.55
C LYS A 286 -13.03 24.17 14.37
N HIS A 287 -14.23 24.55 13.91
CA HIS A 287 -15.05 25.59 14.50
C HIS A 287 -15.94 25.14 15.66
N HIS A 288 -16.10 23.83 15.90
CA HIS A 288 -16.86 23.34 17.05
C HIS A 288 -15.97 22.55 18.02
N TRP A 289 -15.50 23.25 19.07
CA TRP A 289 -14.83 22.66 20.23
C TRP A 289 -15.83 21.86 21.07
N HIS A 290 -16.15 20.64 20.62
CA HIS A 290 -16.80 19.67 21.51
C HIS A 290 -15.75 19.04 22.41
N PHE A 291 -15.96 19.12 23.73
CA PHE A 291 -15.12 18.56 24.79
C PHE A 291 -14.94 17.02 24.75
N HIS A 292 -15.50 16.33 23.75
CA HIS A 292 -15.43 14.89 23.62
C HIS A 292 -14.32 14.48 22.64
N LYS A 293 -13.35 13.71 23.17
CA LYS A 293 -12.17 13.18 22.48
C LYS A 293 -12.58 12.10 21.47
N HIS A 294 -13.06 12.50 20.30
CA HIS A 294 -13.21 11.63 19.14
C HIS A 294 -11.86 11.41 18.47
N ALA A 295 -11.70 10.26 17.81
CA ALA A 295 -10.56 10.01 16.95
C ALA A 295 -10.60 10.98 15.76
N GLU A 296 -9.42 11.45 15.36
CA GLU A 296 -9.26 12.32 14.20
C GLU A 296 -9.62 11.55 12.91
N GLU A 297 -10.37 12.21 12.02
CA GLU A 297 -10.72 11.77 10.67
C GLU A 297 -10.07 12.77 9.69
N ALA A 298 -9.35 12.29 8.67
CA ALA A 298 -8.63 13.18 7.74
C ALA A 298 -9.47 13.67 6.55
N GLY A 299 -10.71 13.20 6.41
CA GLY A 299 -11.53 13.51 5.24
C GLY A 299 -11.10 12.77 3.97
N ALA A 300 -10.21 11.78 4.07
CA ALA A 300 -9.73 11.00 2.94
C ALA A 300 -9.63 9.49 3.24
N ILE A 301 -9.82 8.68 2.19
CA ILE A 301 -9.60 7.23 2.17
C ILE A 301 -8.32 6.93 1.40
N ILE A 302 -7.46 6.10 1.97
CA ILE A 302 -6.22 5.68 1.31
C ILE A 302 -6.56 4.58 0.32
N VAL A 303 -6.01 4.64 -0.89
CA VAL A 303 -6.23 3.65 -1.94
C VAL A 303 -4.91 3.13 -2.51
N ASP A 304 -4.91 1.99 -3.18
CA ASP A 304 -3.75 1.58 -3.96
C ASP A 304 -3.62 2.38 -5.25
N THR A 305 -4.71 2.49 -6.02
CA THR A 305 -4.82 3.43 -7.14
C THR A 305 -6.21 4.06 -7.20
N LEU A 306 -6.27 5.33 -7.59
CA LEU A 306 -7.54 6.02 -7.78
C LEU A 306 -8.36 5.37 -8.90
N GLU A 307 -7.73 5.11 -10.05
CA GLU A 307 -8.39 4.54 -11.22
C GLU A 307 -8.96 3.14 -10.93
N GLY A 308 -8.19 2.28 -10.26
CA GLY A 308 -8.61 0.92 -9.95
C GLY A 308 -9.81 0.90 -9.00
N VAL A 309 -9.72 1.64 -7.89
CA VAL A 309 -10.78 1.68 -6.88
C VAL A 309 -12.09 2.25 -7.44
N LEU A 310 -12.03 3.29 -8.28
CA LEU A 310 -13.23 3.87 -8.90
C LEU A 310 -13.92 2.92 -9.89
N LYS A 311 -13.19 1.95 -10.46
CA LYS A 311 -13.73 0.96 -11.41
C LYS A 311 -14.16 -0.34 -10.74
N GLU A 312 -13.46 -0.76 -9.68
CA GLU A 312 -13.56 -2.13 -9.16
C GLU A 312 -14.07 -2.21 -7.71
N ALA A 313 -13.94 -1.16 -6.90
CA ALA A 313 -14.33 -1.23 -5.49
C ALA A 313 -15.83 -0.92 -5.30
N GLY A 314 -16.66 -1.97 -5.27
CA GLY A 314 -18.12 -1.83 -5.15
C GLY A 314 -18.62 -0.99 -3.97
N GLU A 315 -17.92 -1.01 -2.84
CA GLU A 315 -18.23 -0.17 -1.67
C GLU A 315 -17.97 1.33 -1.90
N VAL A 316 -16.91 1.70 -2.61
CA VAL A 316 -16.61 3.10 -2.99
C VAL A 316 -17.59 3.60 -4.04
N ILE A 317 -17.87 2.76 -5.05
CA ILE A 317 -18.82 3.05 -6.12
C ILE A 317 -20.23 3.25 -5.55
N SER A 318 -20.67 2.35 -4.67
CA SER A 318 -22.00 2.42 -4.03
C SER A 318 -22.15 3.67 -3.17
N ALA A 319 -21.11 4.00 -2.38
CA ALA A 319 -21.09 5.18 -1.51
C ALA A 319 -20.87 6.51 -2.27
N LYS A 320 -20.62 6.46 -3.59
CA LYS A 320 -20.37 7.62 -4.46
C LYS A 320 -19.25 8.53 -3.94
N ILE A 321 -18.18 7.93 -3.43
CA ILE A 321 -17.03 8.69 -2.94
C ILE A 321 -16.31 9.34 -4.11
N SER A 322 -16.16 10.67 -4.04
CA SER A 322 -15.41 11.46 -5.02
C SER A 322 -13.90 11.17 -4.94
N PRO A 323 -13.16 11.19 -6.07
CA PRO A 323 -11.70 11.09 -6.10
C PRO A 323 -11.00 12.08 -5.15
N ASN A 324 -11.57 13.27 -4.93
CA ASN A 324 -11.00 14.29 -4.04
C ASN A 324 -10.98 13.89 -2.56
N HIS A 325 -11.72 12.85 -2.17
CA HIS A 325 -11.69 12.28 -0.82
C HIS A 325 -10.84 11.01 -0.77
N MET A 326 -9.95 10.81 -1.72
CA MET A 326 -9.07 9.65 -1.78
C MET A 326 -7.63 10.10 -2.02
N VAL A 327 -6.68 9.35 -1.46
CA VAL A 327 -5.24 9.60 -1.62
C VAL A 327 -4.57 8.27 -1.90
N GLU A 328 -3.69 8.22 -2.89
CA GLU A 328 -2.95 7.00 -3.18
C GLU A 328 -1.93 6.71 -2.08
N LEU A 329 -1.75 5.42 -1.78
CA LEU A 329 -0.81 4.97 -0.74
C LEU A 329 0.59 5.50 -1.03
N GLY A 330 1.02 5.50 -2.29
CA GLY A 330 2.34 5.99 -2.73
C GLY A 330 2.64 7.44 -2.36
N GLU A 331 1.62 8.32 -2.39
CA GLU A 331 1.77 9.71 -1.97
C GLU A 331 2.09 9.84 -0.47
N LEU A 332 1.67 8.85 0.34
CA LEU A 332 1.81 8.89 1.79
C LEU A 332 3.08 8.22 2.31
N VAL A 333 3.63 7.21 1.62
CA VAL A 333 4.68 6.36 2.23
C VAL A 333 6.04 7.08 2.40
N MET A 334 6.26 8.24 1.76
CA MET A 334 7.51 9.00 1.87
C MET A 334 7.47 10.30 2.69
N LEU A 335 6.36 10.59 3.40
CA LEU A 335 6.23 11.69 4.38
C LEU A 335 7.13 11.55 5.64
N HIS A 336 8.24 10.84 5.52
CA HIS A 336 9.23 10.69 6.58
C HIS A 336 10.67 10.78 6.04
N ARG A 337 10.87 10.65 4.73
CA ARG A 337 12.20 10.89 4.12
C ARG A 337 12.55 12.37 4.21
N LEU A 338 11.58 13.24 3.92
CA LEU A 338 11.72 14.70 4.04
C LEU A 338 11.97 15.15 5.49
N ALA A 339 11.22 14.60 6.46
CA ALA A 339 11.39 14.95 7.87
C ALA A 339 12.72 14.49 8.48
N VAL A 340 13.29 13.37 8.00
CA VAL A 340 14.59 12.86 8.46
C VAL A 340 15.75 13.56 7.76
N GLU A 341 15.66 13.80 6.44
CA GLU A 341 16.67 14.57 5.69
C GLU A 341 16.76 16.03 6.16
N GLU A 342 15.64 16.67 6.53
CA GLU A 342 15.68 17.99 7.20
C GLU A 342 16.37 17.92 8.56
N SER A 343 16.18 16.85 9.34
CA SER A 343 16.80 16.71 10.66
C SER A 343 18.30 16.39 10.62
N GLU A 344 18.76 15.70 9.58
CA GLU A 344 20.18 15.37 9.35
C GLU A 344 20.95 16.54 8.72
N THR A 345 20.28 17.40 7.93
CA THR A 345 20.89 18.61 7.39
C THR A 345 20.97 19.75 8.41
N ASP A 346 20.06 19.80 9.40
CA ASP A 346 20.14 20.75 10.53
C ASP A 346 21.20 20.38 11.58
N THR A 347 21.74 19.15 11.56
CA THR A 347 22.73 18.67 12.56
C THR A 347 24.19 18.70 12.10
N THR A 348 24.48 19.14 10.87
CA THR A 348 25.87 19.20 10.32
C THR A 348 26.46 20.62 10.23
N GLY A 349 25.91 21.60 10.96
CA GLY A 349 26.29 23.00 10.83
C GLY A 349 26.64 23.75 12.12
N SER A 350 27.46 23.21 13.03
CA SER A 350 28.20 24.05 14.00
C SER A 350 29.28 23.26 14.74
N GLN A 351 30.49 23.22 14.19
CA GLN A 351 31.70 23.09 15.00
C GLN A 351 32.77 24.02 14.45
N THR A 352 32.81 25.23 15.00
CA THR A 352 33.94 26.15 14.91
C THR A 352 35.10 25.59 15.74
N PRO A 353 36.32 25.45 15.20
CA PRO A 353 37.49 25.08 16.00
C PRO A 353 37.95 26.28 16.86
N PRO A 354 38.61 26.05 18.00
CA PRO A 354 39.09 27.11 18.87
C PRO A 354 40.34 27.78 18.27
N SER A 355 40.38 29.10 18.43
CA SER A 355 41.45 30.01 18.02
C SER A 355 42.74 29.82 18.83
N LEU A 356 43.89 29.82 18.13
CA LEU A 356 45.21 30.07 18.69
C LEU A 356 45.95 31.10 17.82
N ASP A 357 46.18 32.26 18.43
CA ASP A 357 47.21 33.29 18.29
C ASP A 357 47.98 33.55 16.97
N SER A 358 47.82 34.82 16.54
CA SER A 358 48.84 35.86 16.32
C SER A 358 49.66 35.95 15.02
N GLU A 359 49.79 37.22 14.62
CA GLU A 359 50.65 37.86 13.60
C GLU A 359 50.28 37.65 12.13
N SER A 360 50.39 38.58 11.18
CA SER A 360 50.39 40.05 11.07
C SER A 360 50.56 40.33 9.55
N LEU A 361 50.05 41.46 9.04
CA LEU A 361 50.38 42.07 7.71
C LEU A 361 49.78 41.36 6.47
N ASP A 362 49.41 41.99 5.35
CA ASP A 362 49.36 43.38 4.90
C ASP A 362 48.38 43.50 3.71
N LEU A 363 47.95 44.73 3.43
CA LEU A 363 47.15 45.13 2.26
C LEU A 363 47.95 45.03 0.95
N SER A 364 47.32 44.57 -0.15
CA SER A 364 47.29 45.29 -1.45
C SER A 364 46.78 44.41 -2.63
N ASP A 365 45.73 44.90 -3.28
CA ASP A 365 45.59 45.14 -4.73
C ASP A 365 45.73 44.05 -5.82
N ARG A 366 44.85 44.24 -6.82
CA ARG A 366 44.96 43.95 -8.28
C ARG A 366 44.45 42.65 -8.91
N THR A 367 43.28 42.84 -9.55
CA THR A 367 42.97 42.65 -10.99
C THR A 367 43.26 41.35 -11.75
N SER A 368 42.20 40.94 -12.46
CA SER A 368 42.12 40.39 -13.84
C SER A 368 42.56 38.95 -14.11
N SER A 369 41.66 38.15 -14.67
CA SER A 369 41.65 37.91 -16.12
C SER A 369 40.46 37.06 -16.58
N THR A 370 39.80 37.57 -17.61
CA THR A 370 38.84 36.93 -18.50
C THR A 370 39.53 36.02 -19.52
N SER A 371 38.84 35.00 -20.02
CA SER A 371 38.93 34.63 -21.44
C SER A 371 37.63 34.01 -21.97
N THR A 372 37.13 34.66 -23.02
CA THR A 372 36.04 34.28 -23.94
C THR A 372 36.64 33.98 -25.30
N VAL A 373 36.13 32.98 -26.04
CA VAL A 373 36.16 32.87 -27.52
C VAL A 373 34.97 31.97 -27.91
N PHE A 374 33.87 32.35 -28.59
CA PHE A 374 33.53 32.95 -29.91
C PHE A 374 33.45 32.00 -31.12
N GLY A 375 32.36 32.18 -31.91
CA GLY A 375 32.17 31.80 -33.33
C GLY A 375 30.68 31.48 -33.63
N ASP A 376 29.83 32.44 -34.03
CA ASP A 376 29.53 33.06 -35.36
C ASP A 376 28.33 32.40 -36.10
N GLN A 377 27.17 33.10 -36.24
CA GLN A 377 26.58 33.75 -37.46
C GLN A 377 26.04 32.78 -38.56
N ALA A 378 24.90 32.94 -39.27
CA ALA A 378 23.86 33.97 -39.40
C ALA A 378 22.61 33.49 -40.23
N HIS A 379 21.46 34.14 -39.98
CA HIS A 379 20.41 34.69 -40.90
C HIS A 379 19.36 33.91 -41.77
N ARG A 380 18.10 34.44 -41.69
CA ARG A 380 16.95 34.59 -42.64
C ARG A 380 15.95 33.43 -42.80
N SER A 381 14.62 33.58 -42.98
CA SER A 381 13.56 34.62 -42.84
C SER A 381 12.24 34.04 -43.44
N SER A 382 11.05 34.23 -42.85
CA SER A 382 9.72 34.50 -43.51
C SER A 382 8.48 34.07 -42.70
N ASP A 383 7.57 35.03 -42.47
CA ASP A 383 6.13 34.97 -42.06
C ASP A 383 5.21 34.45 -43.23
N PRO A 384 3.85 34.23 -43.14
CA PRO A 384 2.83 35.00 -42.34
C PRO A 384 1.48 34.35 -41.86
N SER A 385 0.81 35.08 -40.95
CA SER A 385 -0.66 35.40 -40.77
C SER A 385 -1.81 34.37 -40.51
N SER A 386 -2.38 34.44 -39.28
CA SER A 386 -3.80 34.64 -38.77
C SER A 386 -5.05 33.92 -39.39
N PRO A 387 -6.27 33.83 -38.74
CA PRO A 387 -6.77 34.40 -37.46
C PRO A 387 -7.72 33.54 -36.53
N LEU A 388 -7.78 33.96 -35.24
CA LEU A 388 -8.87 34.05 -34.23
C LEU A 388 -10.14 33.14 -34.21
N SER A 389 -10.37 32.48 -33.05
CA SER A 389 -11.66 32.45 -32.27
C SER A 389 -11.47 31.91 -30.84
N PRO A 390 -12.30 32.29 -29.84
CA PRO A 390 -11.97 32.21 -28.41
C PRO A 390 -12.52 30.95 -27.73
N GLY A 391 -11.66 30.25 -26.97
CA GLY A 391 -12.05 29.16 -26.07
C GLY A 391 -11.70 29.52 -24.63
N HIS A 392 -12.71 29.69 -23.78
CA HIS A 392 -12.53 29.79 -22.33
C HIS A 392 -11.90 28.50 -21.79
N SER A 393 -10.69 28.60 -21.23
CA SER A 393 -10.07 27.56 -20.40
C SER A 393 -9.65 28.19 -19.07
N HIS A 394 -10.22 27.67 -17.98
CA HIS A 394 -9.77 27.96 -16.63
C HIS A 394 -8.45 27.22 -16.41
N LYS A 395 -7.34 27.97 -16.35
CA LYS A 395 -6.03 27.49 -15.86
C LYS A 395 -5.99 27.64 -14.34
N SER A 396 -5.75 26.57 -13.61
CA SER A 396 -5.17 26.63 -12.26
C SER A 396 -3.67 26.37 -12.38
N SER A 397 -2.89 27.43 -12.51
CA SER A 397 -1.43 27.36 -12.38
C SER A 397 -1.03 27.84 -10.99
N PHE A 398 -0.52 26.93 -10.16
CA PHE A 398 0.25 27.31 -8.98
C PHE A 398 1.69 27.58 -9.44
N THR A 399 2.08 28.84 -9.46
CA THR A 399 3.48 29.27 -9.58
C THR A 399 3.85 30.06 -8.34
N VAL A 400 4.80 29.53 -7.56
CA VAL A 400 5.33 30.20 -6.35
C VAL A 400 6.59 30.97 -6.75
N PRO A 401 6.68 32.29 -6.52
CA PRO A 401 7.91 33.03 -6.69
C PRO A 401 8.78 32.90 -5.43
N PHE A 402 10.00 32.39 -5.59
CA PHE A 402 10.98 32.29 -4.52
C PHE A 402 11.68 33.63 -4.31
N ARG A 403 11.51 34.25 -3.13
CA ARG A 403 12.44 35.28 -2.65
C ARG A 403 12.67 35.13 -1.15
N LYS A 404 13.92 34.80 -0.79
CA LYS A 404 14.40 34.64 0.58
C LYS A 404 14.39 35.96 1.34
N THR A 405 13.84 35.95 2.56
CA THR A 405 14.35 36.70 3.71
C THR A 405 13.97 35.99 5.00
N THR A 406 14.95 35.87 5.88
CA THR A 406 14.96 35.14 7.16
C THR A 406 14.21 35.87 8.27
N SER A 407 13.31 35.18 8.98
CA SER A 407 13.11 35.23 10.45
C SER A 407 11.81 34.51 10.87
N ASN A 408 11.92 33.70 11.93
CA ASN A 408 10.87 33.04 12.74
C ASN A 408 9.42 33.10 12.21
N SER A 409 8.94 32.05 11.55
CA SER A 409 7.51 31.75 11.49
C SER A 409 7.26 30.26 11.32
N SER A 410 6.29 29.73 12.05
CA SER A 410 5.87 28.32 11.97
C SER A 410 5.26 28.05 10.58
N ASP A 411 5.96 27.27 9.76
CA ASP A 411 5.58 26.98 8.39
C ASP A 411 4.20 26.28 8.31
N PRO A 412 3.21 26.83 7.57
CA PRO A 412 1.91 26.18 7.39
C PRO A 412 2.02 24.78 6.75
N GLU A 413 3.06 24.50 5.96
CA GLU A 413 3.27 23.18 5.36
C GLU A 413 3.68 22.15 6.42
N LYS A 414 4.65 22.49 7.27
CA LYS A 414 5.10 21.65 8.40
C LYS A 414 3.95 21.30 9.36
N LYS A 415 3.04 22.26 9.62
CA LYS A 415 1.84 22.01 10.45
C LYS A 415 0.86 21.02 9.81
N LYS A 416 0.73 21.01 8.48
CA LYS A 416 -0.15 20.06 7.76
C LYS A 416 0.45 18.66 7.78
N GLU A 417 1.75 18.55 7.52
CA GLU A 417 2.48 17.27 7.59
C GLU A 417 2.41 16.65 8.99
N ASP A 418 2.62 17.46 10.04
CA ASP A 418 2.47 17.00 11.43
C ASP A 418 1.03 16.52 11.74
N SER A 419 0.01 17.16 11.15
CA SER A 419 -1.39 16.74 11.32
C SER A 419 -1.65 15.41 10.65
N LEU A 420 -1.15 15.23 9.42
CA LEU A 420 -1.29 14.00 8.65
C LEU A 420 -0.58 12.82 9.31
N ALA A 421 0.65 13.04 9.79
CA ALA A 421 1.40 12.06 10.56
C ALA A 421 0.65 11.65 11.84
N ARG A 422 0.07 12.62 12.56
CA ARG A 422 -0.78 12.35 13.75
C ARG A 422 -2.03 11.54 13.40
N TRP A 423 -2.72 11.86 12.31
CA TRP A 423 -3.89 11.10 11.86
C TRP A 423 -3.53 9.66 11.48
N LEU A 424 -2.49 9.44 10.67
CA LEU A 424 -2.04 8.10 10.29
C LEU A 424 -1.75 7.25 11.54
N ARG A 425 -1.19 7.89 12.56
CA ARG A 425 -0.73 7.27 13.80
C ARG A 425 -1.82 6.96 14.82
N ASP A 426 -2.75 7.88 15.04
CA ASP A 426 -3.72 7.82 16.13
C ASP A 426 -5.19 7.89 15.66
N GLY A 427 -5.45 8.40 14.45
CA GLY A 427 -6.79 8.57 13.87
C GLY A 427 -7.38 7.30 13.27
N THR A 428 -8.56 7.43 12.67
CA THR A 428 -9.19 6.35 11.88
C THR A 428 -8.75 6.47 10.42
N VAL A 429 -8.07 5.44 9.94
CA VAL A 429 -7.52 5.35 8.59
C VAL A 429 -8.21 4.19 7.87
N VAL A 430 -8.84 4.48 6.74
CA VAL A 430 -9.41 3.45 5.86
C VAL A 430 -8.46 3.28 4.68
N TYR A 431 -8.01 2.06 4.44
CA TYR A 431 -7.25 1.66 3.26
C TYR A 431 -8.07 0.68 2.43
N LYS A 432 -8.37 1.09 1.19
CA LYS A 432 -9.08 0.26 0.23
C LYS A 432 -8.16 -0.14 -0.92
N SER A 433 -7.99 -1.44 -1.13
CA SER A 433 -7.20 -1.97 -2.24
C SER A 433 -8.04 -2.91 -3.13
N VAL A 434 -7.77 -2.85 -4.43
CA VAL A 434 -8.28 -3.76 -5.48
C VAL A 434 -7.14 -4.52 -6.19
N GLY A 435 -5.89 -4.13 -5.92
CA GLY A 435 -4.67 -4.72 -6.42
C GLY A 435 -4.12 -4.03 -7.66
N LEU A 436 -2.82 -3.75 -7.63
CA LEU A 436 -2.08 -3.12 -8.71
C LEU A 436 -0.99 -4.08 -9.24
N GLY A 437 -0.83 -4.18 -10.56
CA GLY A 437 0.15 -5.08 -11.19
C GLY A 437 1.59 -4.79 -10.75
N LEU A 438 1.90 -3.52 -10.48
CA LEU A 438 3.15 -3.04 -9.89
C LEU A 438 3.55 -3.84 -8.65
N MET A 439 2.59 -4.11 -7.77
CA MET A 439 2.85 -4.82 -6.52
C MET A 439 3.29 -6.27 -6.78
N ASP A 440 2.73 -6.92 -7.81
CA ASP A 440 3.14 -8.27 -8.20
C ASP A 440 4.54 -8.26 -8.84
N LEU A 441 4.84 -7.23 -9.65
CA LEU A 441 6.15 -7.04 -10.29
C LEU A 441 7.26 -6.86 -9.24
N VAL A 442 7.19 -5.81 -8.42
CA VAL A 442 8.32 -5.43 -7.55
C VAL A 442 8.57 -6.44 -6.43
N VAL A 443 7.50 -6.97 -5.84
CA VAL A 443 7.61 -8.00 -4.80
C VAL A 443 8.05 -9.33 -5.42
N GLY A 444 7.59 -9.65 -6.63
CA GLY A 444 8.04 -10.83 -7.36
C GLY A 444 9.54 -10.78 -7.69
N MET A 445 10.04 -9.64 -8.17
CA MET A 445 11.46 -9.41 -8.45
C MET A 445 12.31 -9.61 -7.19
N GLN A 446 11.92 -8.98 -6.08
CA GLN A 446 12.62 -9.11 -4.81
C GLN A 446 12.57 -10.54 -4.28
N LEU A 447 11.45 -11.25 -4.45
CA LEU A 447 11.33 -12.65 -4.06
C LEU A 447 12.28 -13.55 -4.85
N VAL A 448 12.46 -13.34 -6.16
CA VAL A 448 13.42 -14.11 -6.97
C VAL A 448 14.85 -13.84 -6.51
N LYS A 449 15.20 -12.59 -6.16
CA LYS A 449 16.50 -12.25 -5.58
C LYS A 449 16.76 -13.04 -4.29
N VAL A 450 15.83 -12.95 -3.33
CA VAL A 450 15.93 -13.65 -2.03
C VAL A 450 15.95 -15.18 -2.22
N ALA A 451 15.17 -15.72 -3.16
CA ALA A 451 15.17 -17.14 -3.46
C ALA A 451 16.53 -17.63 -3.95
N ARG A 452 17.19 -16.86 -4.83
CA ARG A 452 18.55 -17.18 -5.32
C ARG A 452 19.58 -17.12 -4.20
N GLU A 453 19.53 -16.10 -3.35
CA GLU A 453 20.42 -15.95 -2.19
C GLU A 453 20.26 -17.12 -1.21
N LYS A 454 19.02 -17.55 -0.95
CA LYS A 454 18.71 -18.72 -0.10
C LYS A 454 18.83 -20.06 -0.83
N GLN A 455 19.22 -20.08 -2.10
CA GLN A 455 19.33 -21.29 -2.94
C GLN A 455 18.03 -22.12 -2.98
N VAL A 456 16.89 -21.45 -3.03
CA VAL A 456 15.55 -22.06 -3.16
C VAL A 456 15.01 -21.86 -4.57
N GLY A 457 14.34 -22.88 -5.09
CA GLY A 457 13.76 -22.87 -6.43
C GLY A 457 14.57 -23.66 -7.45
N THR A 458 13.97 -23.86 -8.63
CA THR A 458 14.63 -24.55 -9.74
C THR A 458 15.26 -23.53 -10.68
N GLN A 459 16.56 -23.69 -10.96
CA GLN A 459 17.26 -22.89 -11.96
C GLN A 459 17.23 -23.62 -13.30
N ILE A 460 16.76 -22.95 -14.34
CA ILE A 460 16.69 -23.47 -15.72
C ILE A 460 17.64 -22.64 -16.58
N GLU A 461 18.72 -23.27 -17.06
CA GLU A 461 19.70 -22.63 -17.95
C GLU A 461 19.19 -22.53 -19.39
N GLY A 462 19.68 -21.52 -20.13
CA GLY A 462 19.43 -21.37 -21.57
C GLY A 462 18.05 -20.81 -21.94
N PHE A 463 17.37 -20.15 -20.99
CA PHE A 463 16.08 -19.49 -21.17
C PHE A 463 16.20 -18.02 -21.56
#